data_AF-A0A2W6DV01-F1
#
_entry.id   AF-A0A2W6DV01-F1
#
_cell.length_a   1.000
_cell.length_b   1.000
_cell.length_c   1.000
_cell.angle_alpha   90.00
_cell.angle_beta   90.00
_cell.angle_gamma   90.00
#
_symmetry.space_group_name_H-M   'P 1'
#
loop_
_entity.id
_entity.type
_entity.pdbx_description
1 polymer ?
#
loop_
_entity_poly.entity_id
_entity_poly.type
_entity_poly.pdbx_seq_one_letter_code
_entity_poly.pdbx_strand_id
1 'polypeptide(L)'
;MTAAFLVAAGLVALVDWFAVSRRWRGLEYAAKPLVLALLIVAAASADLGEVKPWVLAALVLGLLGDVALLFSDEHRPVEVVEADVPFLIGLGSFLLGHVAYVIAFVRYGLHPIQLLAGALVVIGAAVLALPRILRGAREEGGVSLALAVSAYATVLSAMVILGFGTAAVVTATGALLFLASDLTLAWGRFVQPLLRGPVIVVVTYHLAQGLILIGLIR
;
A
#
# COMPACT_ATOMS: atom_id res chain seq x y z
N MET A 1 7.89 -23.44 -7.36
CA MET A 1 7.67 -22.38 -8.37
C MET A 1 7.54 -21.00 -7.73
N THR A 2 6.78 -20.85 -6.65
CA THR A 2 6.60 -19.59 -5.91
C THR A 2 7.89 -18.83 -5.61
N ALA A 3 8.92 -19.49 -5.08
CA ALA A 3 10.19 -18.84 -4.74
C ALA A 3 10.85 -18.16 -5.95
N ALA A 4 10.78 -18.77 -7.14
CA ALA A 4 11.34 -18.17 -8.36
C ALA A 4 10.61 -16.87 -8.74
N PHE A 5 9.29 -16.83 -8.60
CA PHE A 5 8.51 -15.62 -8.85
C PHE A 5 8.73 -14.53 -7.79
N LEU A 6 8.92 -14.90 -6.52
CA LEU A 6 9.28 -13.95 -5.46
C LEU A 6 10.66 -13.33 -5.70
N VAL A 7 11.65 -14.14 -6.09
CA VAL A 7 12.99 -13.65 -6.46
C VAL A 7 12.92 -12.75 -7.69
N ALA A 8 12.17 -13.15 -8.72
CA ALA A 8 11.96 -12.33 -9.91
C ALA A 8 11.28 -10.99 -9.55
N ALA A 9 10.24 -11.01 -8.71
CA ALA A 9 9.58 -9.80 -8.24
C ALA A 9 10.55 -8.87 -7.48
N GLY A 10 11.40 -9.43 -6.62
CA GLY A 10 12.44 -8.67 -5.92
C GLY A 10 13.46 -8.03 -6.86
N LEU A 11 13.91 -8.76 -7.89
CA LEU A 11 14.83 -8.23 -8.90
C LEU A 11 14.18 -7.10 -9.72
N VAL A 12 12.92 -7.28 -10.15
CA VAL A 12 12.17 -6.24 -10.88
C VAL A 12 11.88 -5.04 -9.97
N ALA A 13 11.64 -5.25 -8.67
CA ALA A 13 11.48 -4.17 -7.72
C ALA A 13 12.75 -3.31 -7.60
N LEU A 14 13.94 -3.91 -7.61
CA LEU A 14 15.19 -3.14 -7.66
C LEU A 14 15.31 -2.29 -8.93
N VAL A 15 14.85 -2.80 -10.07
CA VAL A 15 14.81 -2.05 -11.34
C VAL A 15 13.84 -0.88 -11.23
N ASP A 16 12.66 -1.10 -10.65
CA ASP A 16 11.67 -0.05 -10.44
C ASP A 16 12.16 1.03 -9.46
N TRP A 17 12.76 0.63 -8.34
CA TRP A 17 13.36 1.57 -7.38
C TRP A 17 14.44 2.43 -8.03
N PHE A 18 15.26 1.82 -8.90
CA PHE A 18 16.23 2.55 -9.69
C PHE A 18 15.55 3.52 -10.66
N ALA A 19 14.51 3.08 -11.37
CA ALA A 19 13.72 3.93 -12.27
C ALA A 19 13.17 5.16 -11.56
N VAL A 20 12.50 4.97 -10.42
CA VAL A 20 11.95 6.06 -9.59
C VAL A 20 13.05 6.99 -9.09
N SER A 21 14.18 6.44 -8.62
CA SER A 21 15.32 7.26 -8.14
C SER A 21 15.93 8.16 -9.23
N ARG A 22 15.86 7.70 -10.49
CA ARG A 22 16.35 8.42 -11.66
C ARG A 22 15.25 9.21 -12.39
N ARG A 23 14.01 9.17 -11.88
CA ARG A 23 12.81 9.74 -12.51
C ARG A 23 12.60 9.24 -13.94
N TRP A 24 12.94 7.97 -14.19
CA TRP A 24 12.91 7.37 -15.52
C TRP A 24 11.55 6.73 -15.81
N ARG A 25 10.57 7.58 -16.14
CA ARG A 25 9.15 7.17 -16.26
C ARG A 25 8.92 5.99 -17.20
N GLY A 26 9.59 5.93 -18.35
CA GLY A 26 9.41 4.82 -19.30
C GLY A 26 9.74 3.44 -18.70
N LEU A 27 10.76 3.37 -17.84
CA LEU A 27 11.12 2.14 -17.14
C LEU A 27 10.13 1.85 -16.00
N GLU A 28 9.70 2.88 -15.27
CA GLU A 28 8.70 2.77 -14.20
C GLU A 28 7.34 2.24 -14.74
N TYR A 29 6.89 2.70 -15.92
CA TYR A 29 5.66 2.22 -16.57
C TYR A 29 5.65 0.70 -16.81
N ALA A 30 6.82 0.09 -16.98
CA ALA A 30 6.94 -1.34 -17.19
C ALA A 30 7.27 -2.09 -15.90
N ALA A 31 8.23 -1.59 -15.12
CA ALA A 31 8.74 -2.27 -13.94
C ALA A 31 7.70 -2.30 -12.82
N LYS A 32 7.03 -1.18 -12.53
CA LYS A 32 6.06 -1.07 -11.43
C LYS A 32 4.90 -2.07 -11.55
N PRO A 33 4.18 -2.16 -12.69
CA PRO A 33 3.12 -3.16 -12.83
C PRO A 33 3.66 -4.60 -12.83
N LEU A 34 4.88 -4.81 -13.36
CA LEU A 34 5.48 -6.13 -13.44
C LEU A 34 5.84 -6.72 -12.07
N VAL A 35 6.23 -5.90 -11.08
CA VAL A 35 6.46 -6.38 -9.70
C VAL A 35 5.20 -7.03 -9.16
N LEU A 36 4.06 -6.33 -9.23
CA LEU A 36 2.80 -6.83 -8.70
C LEU A 36 2.27 -8.00 -9.52
N ALA A 37 2.43 -7.99 -10.85
CA ALA A 37 2.09 -9.14 -11.68
C ALA A 37 2.86 -10.41 -11.27
N LEU A 38 4.16 -10.29 -10.99
CA LEU A 38 4.97 -11.40 -10.50
C LEU A 38 4.55 -11.87 -9.10
N LEU A 39 4.19 -10.94 -8.21
CA LEU A 39 3.64 -11.29 -6.88
C LEU A 39 2.28 -11.99 -6.99
N ILE A 40 1.42 -11.61 -7.94
CA ILE A 40 0.14 -12.29 -8.21
C ILE A 40 0.40 -13.73 -8.66
N VAL A 41 1.33 -13.94 -9.58
CA VAL A 41 1.70 -15.30 -10.05
C VAL A 41 2.33 -16.10 -8.91
N ALA A 42 3.18 -15.48 -8.08
CA ALA A 42 3.73 -16.10 -6.89
C ALA A 42 2.61 -16.57 -5.95
N ALA A 43 1.66 -15.69 -5.61
CA ALA A 43 0.51 -16.00 -4.75
C ALA A 43 -0.39 -17.10 -5.33
N ALA A 44 -0.65 -17.09 -6.64
CA ALA A 44 -1.44 -18.12 -7.30
C ALA A 44 -0.78 -19.51 -7.18
N SER A 45 0.55 -19.55 -7.29
CA SER A 45 1.35 -20.79 -7.20
C SER A 45 1.63 -21.27 -5.77
N ALA A 46 1.40 -20.44 -4.74
CA ALA A 46 1.69 -20.75 -3.35
C ALA A 46 0.53 -21.52 -2.66
N ASP A 47 0.81 -22.23 -1.57
CA ASP A 47 -0.25 -22.69 -0.67
C ASP A 47 -0.58 -21.59 0.34
N LEU A 48 -1.79 -21.04 0.20
CA LEU A 48 -2.35 -19.98 1.05
C LEU A 48 -3.66 -20.45 1.71
N GLY A 49 -4.04 -21.71 1.54
CA GLY A 49 -5.34 -22.23 2.01
C GLY A 49 -6.52 -21.31 1.66
N GLU A 50 -7.36 -21.05 2.66
CA GLU A 50 -8.58 -20.25 2.52
C GLU A 50 -8.35 -18.74 2.31
N VAL A 51 -7.14 -18.23 2.57
CA VAL A 51 -6.85 -16.79 2.41
C VAL A 51 -6.45 -16.43 0.98
N LYS A 52 -6.12 -17.43 0.15
CA LYS A 52 -5.69 -17.26 -1.25
C LYS A 52 -6.52 -16.25 -2.07
N PRO A 53 -7.86 -16.36 -2.18
CA PRO A 53 -8.63 -15.46 -3.02
C PRO A 53 -8.53 -14.00 -2.58
N TRP A 54 -8.42 -13.76 -1.27
CA TRP A 54 -8.31 -12.42 -0.70
C TRP A 54 -6.93 -11.80 -0.91
N VAL A 55 -5.87 -12.60 -0.80
CA VAL A 55 -4.50 -12.17 -1.12
C VAL A 55 -4.38 -11.83 -2.61
N LEU A 56 -4.96 -12.66 -3.49
CA LEU A 56 -4.97 -12.38 -4.92
C LEU A 56 -5.78 -11.12 -5.25
N ALA A 57 -6.96 -10.95 -4.65
CA ALA A 57 -7.76 -9.74 -4.82
C ALA A 57 -6.99 -8.49 -4.38
N ALA A 58 -6.31 -8.53 -3.23
CA ALA A 58 -5.50 -7.43 -2.72
C ALA A 58 -4.37 -7.05 -3.68
N LEU A 59 -3.64 -8.04 -4.22
CA LEU A 59 -2.54 -7.81 -5.16
C LEU A 59 -3.04 -7.29 -6.53
N VAL A 60 -4.17 -7.81 -7.03
CA VAL A 60 -4.79 -7.31 -8.27
C VAL A 60 -5.27 -5.87 -8.11
N LEU A 61 -5.91 -5.56 -6.98
CA LEU A 61 -6.34 -4.19 -6.67
C LEU A 61 -5.15 -3.26 -6.47
N GLY A 62 -4.05 -3.75 -5.88
CA GLY A 62 -2.78 -3.03 -5.79
C GLY A 62 -2.22 -2.70 -7.18
N LEU A 63 -2.19 -3.69 -8.08
CA LEU A 63 -1.77 -3.51 -9.47
C LEU A 63 -2.63 -2.47 -10.20
N LEU A 64 -3.95 -2.56 -10.07
CA LEU A 64 -4.88 -1.57 -10.66
C LEU A 64 -4.62 -0.17 -10.09
N GLY A 65 -4.37 -0.09 -8.78
CA GLY A 65 -4.01 1.17 -8.12
C GLY A 65 -2.70 1.76 -8.66
N ASP A 66 -1.66 0.93 -8.80
CA ASP A 66 -0.37 1.34 -9.35
C ASP A 66 -0.48 1.85 -10.78
N VAL A 67 -1.22 1.12 -11.63
CA VAL A 67 -1.50 1.53 -13.01
C VAL A 67 -2.25 2.86 -13.04
N ALA A 68 -3.28 3.04 -12.21
CA ALA A 68 -4.01 4.31 -12.13
C ALA A 68 -3.10 5.47 -11.70
N LEU A 69 -2.25 5.26 -10.68
CA LEU A 69 -1.31 6.28 -10.22
C LEU A 69 -0.23 6.64 -11.26
N LEU A 70 0.16 5.73 -12.15
CA LEU A 70 1.09 6.04 -13.26
C LEU A 70 0.50 7.06 -14.26
N PHE A 71 -0.82 7.22 -14.30
CA PHE A 71 -1.51 8.23 -15.09
C PHE A 71 -1.99 9.43 -14.27
N SER A 72 -1.75 9.44 -12.95
CA SER A 72 -1.97 10.63 -12.13
C SER A 72 -0.91 11.68 -12.44
N ASP A 73 -1.35 12.89 -12.71
CA ASP A 73 -0.51 13.93 -13.29
C ASP A 73 0.17 14.73 -12.18
N GLU A 74 1.29 14.22 -11.66
CA GLU A 74 2.06 14.81 -10.55
C GLU A 74 2.56 16.26 -10.84
N HIS A 75 2.43 16.75 -12.08
CA HIS A 75 2.95 18.06 -12.53
C HIS A 75 1.88 19.00 -13.11
N ARG A 76 0.58 18.73 -12.97
CA ARG A 76 -0.43 19.71 -13.39
C ARG A 76 -0.42 20.95 -12.49
N PRO A 77 -0.41 22.17 -13.06
CA PRO A 77 -0.63 23.39 -12.28
C PRO A 77 -1.94 23.30 -11.50
N VAL A 78 -1.92 23.80 -10.26
CA VAL A 78 -3.01 23.79 -9.26
C VAL A 78 -4.31 24.50 -9.73
N GLU A 79 -4.32 25.07 -10.94
CA GLU A 79 -5.42 25.91 -11.43
C GLU A 79 -6.63 25.15 -11.99
N VAL A 80 -6.53 23.83 -12.19
CA VAL A 80 -7.69 23.04 -12.64
C VAL A 80 -8.19 22.15 -11.51
N VAL A 81 -9.23 22.63 -10.83
CA VAL A 81 -10.03 21.93 -9.81
C VAL A 81 -10.89 20.84 -10.46
N GLU A 82 -10.29 20.01 -11.32
CA GLU A 82 -10.89 18.76 -11.72
C GLU A 82 -10.25 17.66 -10.87
N ALA A 83 -11.10 16.86 -10.23
CA ALA A 83 -10.66 15.72 -9.45
C ALA A 83 -9.63 14.92 -10.25
N ASP A 84 -8.46 14.68 -9.66
CA ASP A 84 -7.47 13.76 -10.21
C ASP A 84 -8.08 12.35 -10.21
N VAL A 85 -8.86 12.06 -11.26
CA VAL A 85 -9.61 10.82 -11.41
C VAL A 85 -8.67 9.61 -11.34
N PRO A 86 -7.49 9.60 -12.00
CA PRO A 86 -6.51 8.54 -11.81
C PRO A 86 -6.07 8.37 -10.35
N PHE A 87 -5.81 9.46 -9.61
CA PHE A 87 -5.51 9.38 -8.18
C PHE A 87 -6.66 8.79 -7.36
N LEU A 88 -7.91 9.20 -7.61
CA LEU A 88 -9.08 8.68 -6.91
C LEU A 88 -9.34 7.20 -7.21
N ILE A 89 -9.12 6.77 -8.46
CA ILE A 89 -9.19 5.36 -8.85
C ILE A 89 -8.08 4.58 -8.13
N GLY A 90 -6.87 5.14 -8.07
CA GLY A 90 -5.75 4.57 -7.32
C GLY A 90 -6.09 4.38 -5.84
N LEU A 91 -6.52 5.46 -5.19
CA LEU A 91 -6.93 5.48 -3.79
C LEU A 91 -8.05 4.47 -3.50
N GLY A 92 -9.08 4.43 -4.33
CA GLY A 92 -10.19 3.47 -4.21
C GLY A 92 -9.74 2.02 -4.40
N SER A 93 -8.84 1.76 -5.35
CA SER A 93 -8.31 0.42 -5.60
C SER A 93 -7.49 -0.06 -4.41
N PHE A 94 -6.57 0.76 -3.88
CA PHE A 94 -5.81 0.41 -2.68
C PHE A 94 -6.69 0.24 -1.46
N LEU A 95 -7.73 1.07 -1.28
CA LEU A 95 -8.69 0.92 -0.19
C LEU A 95 -9.35 -0.46 -0.21
N LEU A 96 -9.84 -0.89 -1.36
CA LEU A 96 -10.44 -2.21 -1.53
C LEU A 96 -9.40 -3.33 -1.35
N GLY A 97 -8.15 -3.10 -1.77
CA GLY A 97 -7.04 -4.02 -1.55
C GLY A 97 -6.76 -4.21 -0.05
N HIS A 98 -6.80 -3.13 0.73
CA HIS A 98 -6.68 -3.18 2.18
C HIS A 98 -7.83 -3.95 2.84
N VAL A 99 -9.06 -3.76 2.36
CA VAL A 99 -10.21 -4.57 2.81
C VAL A 99 -9.99 -6.05 2.52
N ALA A 100 -9.46 -6.39 1.35
CA ALA A 100 -9.14 -7.78 1.02
C ALA A 100 -8.08 -8.35 1.96
N TYR A 101 -7.03 -7.59 2.32
CA TYR A 101 -6.06 -8.01 3.33
C TYR A 101 -6.67 -8.15 4.73
N VAL A 102 -7.53 -7.24 5.15
CA VAL A 102 -8.29 -7.35 6.41
C VAL A 102 -9.02 -8.69 6.47
N ILE A 103 -9.74 -9.06 5.41
CA ILE A 103 -10.46 -10.33 5.35
C ILE A 103 -9.48 -11.51 5.37
N ALA A 104 -8.38 -11.43 4.62
CA ALA A 104 -7.34 -12.46 4.60
C ALA A 104 -6.77 -12.71 6.01
N PHE A 105 -6.44 -11.66 6.76
CA PHE A 105 -5.87 -11.78 8.12
C PHE A 105 -6.87 -12.33 9.13
N VAL A 106 -8.14 -11.93 9.06
CA VAL A 106 -9.20 -12.51 9.91
C VAL A 106 -9.33 -14.01 9.65
N ARG A 107 -9.29 -14.43 8.37
CA ARG A 107 -9.38 -15.84 7.97
C ARG A 107 -8.12 -16.65 8.29
N TYR A 108 -6.96 -15.99 8.35
CA TYR A 108 -5.71 -16.60 8.77
C TYR A 108 -5.73 -16.99 10.25
N GLY A 109 -6.35 -16.15 11.09
CA GLY A 109 -6.43 -16.33 12.54
C GLY A 109 -5.79 -15.16 13.28
N LEU A 110 -6.37 -14.79 14.42
CA LEU A 110 -5.98 -13.60 15.17
C LEU A 110 -5.65 -13.90 16.63
N HIS A 111 -4.62 -13.25 17.14
CA HIS A 111 -4.16 -13.34 18.51
C HIS A 111 -4.32 -12.00 19.25
N PRO A 112 -5.08 -11.95 20.38
CA PRO A 112 -5.42 -10.69 21.06
C PRO A 112 -4.24 -9.83 21.50
N ILE A 113 -3.15 -10.44 21.96
CA ILE A 113 -1.97 -9.69 22.43
C ILE A 113 -1.32 -8.93 21.28
N GLN A 114 -1.23 -9.55 20.11
CA GLN A 114 -0.63 -8.92 18.93
C GLN A 114 -1.57 -7.86 18.33
N LEU A 115 -2.89 -8.04 18.42
CA LEU A 115 -3.86 -6.98 18.08
C LEU A 115 -3.61 -5.71 18.91
N LEU A 116 -3.37 -5.87 20.22
CA LEU A 116 -3.04 -4.72 21.08
C LEU A 116 -1.75 -4.03 20.65
N ALA A 117 -0.70 -4.80 20.32
CA ALA A 117 0.56 -4.24 19.83
C ALA A 117 0.35 -3.44 18.52
N GLY A 118 -0.40 -4.00 17.56
CA GLY A 118 -0.75 -3.30 16.33
C GLY A 118 -1.57 -2.02 16.58
N ALA A 119 -2.50 -2.06 17.54
CA ALA A 119 -3.31 -0.89 17.90
C ALA A 119 -2.46 0.24 18.49
N LEU A 120 -1.50 -0.08 19.36
CA LEU A 120 -0.58 0.91 19.92
C LEU A 120 0.28 1.59 18.85
N VAL A 121 0.77 0.82 17.87
CA VAL A 121 1.51 1.35 16.72
C VAL A 121 0.63 2.32 15.93
N VAL A 122 -0.58 1.90 15.58
CA VAL A 122 -1.51 2.72 14.79
C VAL A 122 -1.89 4.00 15.51
N ILE A 123 -2.20 3.93 16.82
CA ILE A 123 -2.51 5.11 17.62
C ILE A 123 -1.32 6.08 17.62
N GLY A 124 -0.10 5.58 17.83
CA GLY A 124 1.11 6.40 17.79
C GLY A 124 1.29 7.11 16.46
N ALA A 125 1.13 6.40 15.34
CA ALA A 125 1.22 6.98 14.00
C ALA A 125 0.09 7.99 13.72
N ALA A 126 -1.14 7.66 14.10
CA ALA A 126 -2.31 8.50 13.86
C ALA A 126 -2.22 9.83 14.61
N VAL A 127 -1.82 9.81 15.89
CA VAL A 127 -1.65 11.04 16.69
C VAL A 127 -0.63 12.01 16.08
N LEU A 128 0.44 11.48 15.49
CA LEU A 128 1.52 12.30 14.93
C LEU A 128 1.21 12.86 13.53
N ALA A 129 0.53 12.07 12.69
CA ALA A 129 0.40 12.36 11.26
C ALA A 129 -1.02 12.80 10.85
N LEU A 130 -2.05 12.13 11.36
CA LEU A 130 -3.42 12.23 10.82
C LEU A 130 -4.02 13.65 10.92
N PRO A 131 -3.85 14.43 12.01
CA PRO A 131 -4.40 15.78 12.09
C PRO A 131 -3.87 16.72 10.99
N ARG A 132 -2.58 16.61 10.66
CA ARG A 132 -1.95 17.43 9.61
C ARG A 132 -2.41 17.00 8.22
N ILE A 133 -2.47 15.70 7.98
CA ILE A 133 -2.94 15.13 6.71
C ILE A 133 -4.39 15.51 6.45
N LEU A 134 -5.29 15.37 7.44
CA LEU A 134 -6.71 15.70 7.27
C LEU A 134 -6.95 17.20 7.10
N ARG A 135 -6.15 18.05 7.76
CA ARG A 135 -6.19 19.50 7.53
C ARG A 135 -5.79 19.83 6.09
N GLY A 136 -4.67 19.29 5.61
CA GLY A 136 -4.22 19.50 4.24
C GLY A 136 -5.20 18.98 3.19
N ALA A 137 -5.73 17.77 3.39
CA ALA A 137 -6.77 17.20 2.52
C ALA A 137 -8.03 18.07 2.47
N ARG A 138 -8.40 18.69 3.59
CA ARG A 138 -9.53 19.63 3.66
C ARG A 138 -9.24 20.95 2.95
N GLU A 139 -8.02 21.47 3.08
CA GLU A 139 -7.57 22.69 2.40
C GLU A 139 -7.50 22.49 0.88
N GLU A 140 -7.07 21.31 0.43
CA GLU A 140 -6.93 20.98 -1.00
C GLU A 140 -8.27 20.62 -1.69
N GLY A 141 -9.09 19.78 -1.06
CA GLY A 141 -10.29 19.20 -1.70
C GLY A 141 -11.55 19.29 -0.86
N GLY A 142 -11.56 20.10 0.20
CA GLY A 142 -12.73 20.30 1.05
C GLY A 142 -13.05 19.11 1.96
N VAL A 143 -14.25 19.14 2.53
CA VAL A 143 -14.69 18.14 3.52
C VAL A 143 -14.83 16.74 2.89
N SER A 144 -15.22 16.64 1.63
CA SER A 144 -15.35 15.35 0.92
C SER A 144 -14.02 14.62 0.81
N LEU A 145 -12.94 15.31 0.42
CA LEU A 145 -11.61 14.69 0.33
C LEU A 145 -11.08 14.31 1.71
N ALA A 146 -11.25 15.17 2.72
CA ALA A 146 -10.86 14.84 4.09
C ALA A 146 -11.61 13.60 4.64
N LEU A 147 -12.89 13.44 4.30
CA LEU A 147 -13.67 12.25 4.64
C LEU A 147 -13.15 11.00 3.92
N ALA A 148 -12.85 11.10 2.63
CA ALA A 148 -12.28 9.98 1.86
C ALA A 148 -10.92 9.53 2.44
N VAL A 149 -10.04 10.48 2.77
CA VAL A 149 -8.74 10.20 3.41
C VAL A 149 -8.92 9.62 4.81
N SER A 150 -9.89 10.10 5.59
CA SER A 150 -10.21 9.54 6.92
C SER A 150 -10.72 8.09 6.83
N ALA A 151 -11.61 7.80 5.89
CA ALA A 151 -12.09 6.45 5.62
C ALA A 151 -10.92 5.53 5.21
N TYR A 152 -10.03 6.01 4.35
CA TYR A 152 -8.83 5.29 3.97
C TYR A 152 -7.93 4.98 5.17
N ALA A 153 -7.60 5.99 5.97
CA ALA A 153 -6.77 5.84 7.16
C ALA A 153 -7.38 4.83 8.16
N THR A 154 -8.71 4.78 8.26
CA THR A 154 -9.42 3.82 9.13
C THR A 154 -9.24 2.39 8.64
N VAL A 155 -9.40 2.13 7.33
CA VAL A 155 -9.22 0.79 6.77
C VAL A 155 -7.76 0.35 6.82
N LEU A 156 -6.82 1.25 6.50
CA LEU A 156 -5.39 0.97 6.63
C LEU A 156 -5.02 0.66 8.10
N SER A 157 -5.58 1.41 9.05
CA SER A 157 -5.40 1.14 10.48
C SER A 157 -5.87 -0.25 10.87
N ALA A 158 -7.07 -0.65 10.42
CA ALA A 158 -7.59 -1.99 10.66
C ALA A 158 -6.69 -3.07 10.02
N MET A 159 -6.25 -2.86 8.78
CA MET A 159 -5.32 -3.75 8.08
C MET A 159 -4.04 -3.95 8.90
N VAL A 160 -3.44 -2.88 9.42
CA VAL A 160 -2.20 -2.96 10.21
C VAL A 160 -2.42 -3.70 11.52
N ILE A 161 -3.46 -3.35 12.27
CA ILE A 161 -3.80 -4.01 13.54
C ILE A 161 -3.98 -5.52 13.34
N LEU A 162 -4.73 -5.90 12.30
CA LEU A 162 -4.99 -7.31 11.99
C LEU A 162 -3.76 -8.02 11.43
N GLY A 163 -2.90 -7.32 10.68
CA GLY A 163 -1.62 -7.83 10.21
C GLY A 163 -0.71 -8.25 11.37
N PHE A 164 -0.64 -7.44 12.43
CA PHE A 164 -0.03 -7.85 13.70
C PHE A 164 -0.77 -9.02 14.33
N GLY A 165 -2.10 -8.96 14.36
CA GLY A 165 -2.97 -10.00 14.91
C GLY A 165 -2.70 -11.41 14.37
N THR A 166 -2.19 -11.55 13.14
CA THR A 166 -1.79 -12.86 12.58
C THR A 166 -0.68 -13.57 13.36
N ALA A 167 0.04 -12.86 14.25
CA ALA A 167 1.23 -13.31 14.98
C ALA A 167 2.41 -13.76 14.09
N ALA A 168 2.28 -13.66 12.77
CA ALA A 168 3.37 -13.85 11.83
C ALA A 168 4.21 -12.56 11.76
N VAL A 169 5.43 -12.59 12.31
CA VAL A 169 6.34 -11.42 12.34
C VAL A 169 6.58 -10.86 10.94
N VAL A 170 6.67 -11.73 9.93
CA VAL A 170 6.85 -11.33 8.52
C VAL A 170 5.65 -10.52 8.02
N THR A 171 4.42 -10.99 8.27
CA THR A 171 3.17 -10.28 7.92
C THR A 171 3.05 -8.96 8.66
N ALA A 172 3.35 -8.93 9.96
CA ALA A 172 3.33 -7.71 10.77
C ALA A 172 4.34 -6.66 10.25
N THR A 173 5.54 -7.11 9.88
CA THR A 173 6.56 -6.24 9.27
C THR A 173 6.09 -5.69 7.93
N GLY A 174 5.46 -6.52 7.10
CA GLY A 174 4.86 -6.06 5.84
C GLY A 174 3.75 -5.02 6.07
N ALA A 175 2.87 -5.24 7.04
CA ALA A 175 1.82 -4.28 7.41
C ALA A 175 2.40 -2.94 7.91
N LEU A 176 3.48 -2.96 8.70
CA LEU A 176 4.20 -1.74 9.11
C LEU A 176 4.78 -0.97 7.92
N LEU A 177 5.40 -1.68 6.97
CA LEU A 177 5.94 -1.05 5.78
C LEU A 177 4.83 -0.47 4.90
N PHE A 178 3.67 -1.10 4.85
CA PHE A 178 2.51 -0.55 4.15
C PHE A 178 2.02 0.75 4.80
N LEU A 179 1.91 0.78 6.13
CA LEU A 179 1.61 2.01 6.87
C LEU A 179 2.65 3.11 6.58
N ALA A 180 3.93 2.77 6.57
CA ALA A 180 5.00 3.73 6.28
C ALA A 180 4.92 4.27 4.84
N SER A 181 4.62 3.41 3.87
CA SER A 181 4.40 3.79 2.47
C SER A 181 3.27 4.81 2.35
N ASP A 182 2.08 4.47 2.85
CA ASP A 182 0.87 5.26 2.68
C ASP A 182 0.94 6.57 3.47
N LEU A 183 1.55 6.56 4.66
CA LEU A 183 1.84 7.78 5.41
C LEU A 183 2.80 8.70 4.66
N THR A 184 3.85 8.15 4.04
CA THR A 184 4.80 8.95 3.25
C THR A 184 4.11 9.57 2.04
N LEU A 185 3.26 8.80 1.36
CA LEU A 185 2.48 9.27 0.21
C LEU A 185 1.50 10.38 0.63
N ALA A 186 0.71 10.15 1.67
CA ALA A 186 -0.27 11.12 2.18
C ALA A 186 0.40 12.39 2.72
N TRP A 187 1.55 12.27 3.39
CA TRP A 187 2.32 13.41 3.87
C TRP A 187 2.88 14.23 2.71
N GLY A 188 3.46 13.57 1.71
CA GLY A 188 3.95 14.19 0.47
C GLY A 188 2.87 14.98 -0.26
N ARG A 189 1.65 14.43 -0.29
CA ARG A 189 0.50 15.02 -0.98
C ARG A 189 -0.12 16.19 -0.21
N PHE A 190 -0.46 15.99 1.07
CA PHE A 190 -1.32 16.91 1.82
C PHE A 190 -0.57 17.81 2.80
N VAL A 191 0.70 17.55 3.10
CA VAL A 191 1.44 18.33 4.10
C VAL A 191 2.59 19.09 3.46
N GLN A 192 3.55 18.38 2.88
CA GLN A 192 4.68 18.98 2.17
C GLN A 192 5.40 17.93 1.31
N PRO A 193 5.97 18.32 0.15
CA PRO A 193 6.79 17.44 -0.66
C PRO A 193 7.99 16.89 0.11
N LEU A 194 8.29 15.61 -0.11
CA LEU A 194 9.45 14.93 0.49
C LEU A 194 10.50 14.66 -0.59
N LEU A 195 11.75 15.08 -0.36
CA LEU A 195 12.83 14.98 -1.35
C LEU A 195 13.03 13.57 -1.93
N ARG A 196 12.89 12.54 -1.08
CA ARG A 196 12.97 11.12 -1.47
C ARG A 196 11.63 10.39 -1.34
N GLY A 197 10.53 11.13 -1.25
CA GLY A 197 9.18 10.59 -1.03
C GLY A 197 8.83 9.44 -1.99
N PRO A 198 8.91 9.64 -3.33
CA PRO A 198 8.58 8.59 -4.29
C PRO A 198 9.38 7.30 -4.12
N VAL A 199 10.70 7.42 -3.85
CA VAL A 199 11.57 6.26 -3.61
C VAL A 199 11.20 5.55 -2.30
N ILE A 200 10.94 6.30 -1.22
CA ILE A 200 10.54 5.72 0.07
C ILE A 200 9.22 4.97 -0.06
N VAL A 201 8.24 5.55 -0.76
CA VAL A 201 6.94 4.94 -1.02
C VAL A 201 7.12 3.62 -1.75
N VAL A 202 7.80 3.62 -2.91
CA VAL A 202 7.88 2.42 -3.75
C VAL A 202 8.72 1.29 -3.12
N VAL A 203 9.74 1.64 -2.33
CA VAL A 203 10.54 0.66 -1.58
C VAL A 203 9.70 0.01 -0.49
N THR A 204 9.08 0.83 0.37
CA THR A 204 8.29 0.31 1.49
C THR A 204 7.05 -0.44 1.00
N TYR A 205 6.40 0.02 -0.07
CA TYR A 205 5.27 -0.64 -0.72
C TYR A 205 5.61 -2.04 -1.28
N HIS A 206 6.65 -2.15 -2.12
CA HIS A 206 7.01 -3.45 -2.70
C HIS A 206 7.42 -4.46 -1.62
N LEU A 207 8.18 -4.01 -0.61
CA LEU A 207 8.54 -4.85 0.52
C LEU A 207 7.30 -5.25 1.34
N ALA A 208 6.35 -4.34 1.54
CA ALA A 208 5.10 -4.65 2.25
C ALA A 208 4.33 -5.76 1.57
N GLN A 209 4.05 -5.62 0.27
CA GLN A 209 3.33 -6.62 -0.54
C GLN A 209 4.01 -7.98 -0.51
N GLY A 210 5.33 -8.01 -0.72
CA GLY A 210 6.11 -9.25 -0.71
C GLY A 210 6.13 -9.93 0.66
N LEU A 211 6.36 -9.18 1.74
CA LEU A 211 6.41 -9.73 3.11
C LEU A 211 5.03 -10.22 3.57
N ILE A 212 3.94 -9.50 3.27
CA ILE A 212 2.58 -9.97 3.57
C ILE A 212 2.31 -11.30 2.86
N LEU A 213 2.64 -11.39 1.57
CA LEU A 213 2.48 -12.63 0.82
C LEU A 213 3.29 -13.76 1.47
N ILE A 214 4.60 -13.55 1.68
CA ILE A 214 5.50 -14.56 2.27
C ILE A 214 5.00 -15.02 3.65
N GLY A 215 4.58 -14.09 4.49
CA GLY A 215 4.12 -14.37 5.85
C GLY A 215 2.80 -15.14 5.95
N LEU A 216 2.03 -15.23 4.85
CA LEU A 216 0.78 -15.99 4.79
C LEU A 216 0.91 -17.37 4.12
N ILE A 217 2.06 -17.71 3.54
CA ILE A 217 2.32 -19.03 2.94
C ILE A 217 2.41 -20.09 4.04
N ARG A 218 1.81 -21.26 3.79
CA ARG A 218 1.84 -22.43 4.69
C ARG A 218 2.93 -23.42 4.32
#